data_AF-A0A496YVQ0-F1
#
_entry.id   AF-A0A496YVQ0-F1
#
_cell.length_a   1.000
_cell.length_b   1.000
_cell.length_c   1.000
_cell.angle_alpha   90.00
_cell.angle_beta   90.00
_cell.angle_gamma   90.00
#
_symmetry.space_group_name_H-M   'P 1'
#
loop_
_entity.id
_entity.type
_entity.pdbx_description
1 polymer ?
#
loop_
_entity_poly.entity_id
_entity_poly.type
_entity_poly.pdbx_seq_one_letter_code
_entity_poly.pdbx_strand_id
1 'polypeptide(L)'
;MYIFQASSFPSDPPPTPPDLNPFFFPHLEISYALDDNGFISRSSFGYLNDMILSASQPYFAPFPGYFFKAHLSDVFVILDEVQFPRGTTWISRNRFKNDQGTLWMTIPVWKKGLGLQRINEVRIYYEGRWPKKHLGSLKSAYARAPYFHQHLGFLQELFSQQVERLIDFNMRVIKYLLEHLQIQTKIVMLSELQINETGNKRLIKICKRLGASQFLAQASAKKYLDLRMFQQEGITIEFFKPPSPVYPQLWGNFLPNLSAFDLLFNCGPKSHDILITG
;
A
#
# COMPACT_ATOMS: atom_id res chain seq x y z
N MET A 1 15.31 57.12 3.87
CA MET A 1 16.59 56.72 3.24
C MET A 1 16.39 55.33 2.65
N TYR A 2 16.37 55.03 1.36
CA TYR A 2 16.22 55.73 0.07
C TYR A 2 15.74 54.61 -0.88
N ILE A 3 14.52 54.72 -1.41
CA ILE A 3 14.17 54.77 -2.85
C ILE A 3 14.14 53.42 -3.62
N PHE A 4 12.94 53.08 -4.10
CA PHE A 4 12.65 52.27 -5.28
C PHE A 4 13.12 53.00 -6.55
N GLN A 5 13.80 52.30 -7.47
CA GLN A 5 13.73 52.64 -8.90
C GLN A 5 13.77 51.38 -9.77
N ALA A 6 12.88 51.38 -10.75
CA ALA A 6 12.63 50.33 -11.71
C ALA A 6 13.76 50.17 -12.73
N SER A 7 13.92 48.96 -13.26
CA SER A 7 14.52 48.74 -14.58
C SER A 7 13.69 47.69 -15.33
N SER A 8 12.97 48.21 -16.32
CA SER A 8 12.58 47.68 -17.62
C SER A 8 12.80 46.18 -17.90
N PHE A 9 11.69 45.49 -18.19
CA PHE A 9 11.66 44.25 -18.97
C PHE A 9 12.04 44.53 -20.44
N PRO A 10 12.88 43.70 -21.07
CA PRO A 10 12.76 43.38 -22.48
C PRO A 10 11.93 42.09 -22.64
N SER A 11 10.85 42.21 -23.41
CA SER A 11 10.04 41.13 -23.93
C SER A 11 10.70 40.57 -25.19
N ASP A 12 11.44 39.47 -25.08
CA ASP A 12 11.81 38.65 -26.23
C ASP A 12 11.62 37.16 -25.91
N PRO A 13 11.00 36.38 -26.82
CA PRO A 13 10.84 34.94 -26.64
C PRO A 13 12.19 34.20 -26.76
N PRO A 14 12.36 33.05 -26.09
CA PRO A 14 13.58 32.26 -26.20
C PRO A 14 13.76 31.70 -27.63
N PRO A 15 15.01 31.55 -28.10
CA PRO A 15 15.30 31.07 -29.45
C PRO A 15 14.83 29.62 -29.65
N THR A 16 14.21 29.36 -30.80
CA THR A 16 13.90 28.03 -31.31
C THR A 16 15.18 27.18 -31.43
N PRO A 17 15.21 25.93 -30.95
CA PRO A 17 16.35 25.04 -31.15
C PRO A 17 16.50 24.67 -32.64
N PRO A 18 17.74 24.48 -33.12
CA PRO A 18 18.00 24.13 -34.52
C PRO A 18 17.53 22.71 -34.84
N ASP A 19 16.99 22.56 -36.05
CA ASP A 19 16.60 21.30 -36.67
C ASP A 19 17.72 20.25 -36.56
N LEU A 20 17.44 19.16 -35.84
CA LEU A 20 18.25 17.95 -35.86
C LEU A 20 17.53 16.88 -36.68
N ASN A 21 18.10 16.66 -37.86
CA ASN A 21 17.85 15.60 -38.82
C ASN A 21 17.74 14.21 -38.12
N PRO A 22 16.73 13.38 -38.43
CA PRO A 22 16.52 12.10 -37.77
C PRO A 22 17.51 11.04 -38.27
N PHE A 23 18.42 10.60 -37.40
CA PHE A 23 19.17 9.37 -37.62
C PHE A 23 18.25 8.15 -37.40
N PHE A 24 17.76 7.64 -38.53
CA PHE A 24 17.76 6.22 -38.91
C PHE A 24 17.90 5.19 -37.77
N PHE A 25 16.78 4.58 -37.36
CA PHE A 25 16.76 3.24 -36.76
C PHE A 25 16.02 2.30 -37.73
N PRO A 26 16.52 1.08 -37.98
CA PRO A 26 15.99 0.20 -39.01
C PRO A 26 14.60 -0.34 -38.63
N HIS A 27 13.76 -0.45 -39.66
CA HIS A 27 12.37 -0.91 -39.69
C HIS A 27 12.01 -2.03 -38.68
N LEU A 28 11.18 -1.70 -37.70
CA LEU A 28 10.12 -2.60 -37.23
C LEU A 28 8.79 -1.96 -37.65
N GLU A 29 8.16 -2.50 -38.69
CA GLU A 29 6.74 -2.21 -38.94
C GLU A 29 5.92 -2.87 -37.83
N ILE A 30 5.42 -2.05 -36.90
CA ILE A 30 4.42 -2.49 -35.93
C ILE A 30 3.05 -2.25 -36.57
N SER A 31 2.46 -3.30 -37.14
CA SER A 31 1.06 -3.28 -37.58
C SER A 31 0.15 -3.32 -36.35
N TYR A 32 -0.58 -2.24 -36.08
CA TYR A 32 -1.60 -2.21 -35.02
C TYR A 32 -2.85 -2.94 -35.49
N ALA A 33 -3.22 -4.06 -34.84
CA ALA A 33 -4.55 -4.63 -34.99
C ALA A 33 -5.51 -3.93 -34.01
N LEU A 34 -6.46 -3.19 -34.58
CA LEU A 34 -7.58 -2.59 -33.86
C LEU A 34 -8.64 -3.66 -33.61
N ASP A 35 -9.33 -3.59 -32.46
CA ASP A 35 -10.53 -4.40 -32.23
C ASP A 35 -11.73 -3.91 -33.07
N ASP A 36 -12.85 -4.64 -33.01
CA ASP A 36 -14.07 -4.34 -33.75
C ASP A 36 -14.67 -2.94 -33.42
N ASN A 37 -14.15 -2.26 -32.40
CA ASN A 37 -14.55 -0.92 -31.97
C ASN A 37 -13.48 0.15 -32.27
N GLY A 38 -12.41 -0.19 -32.99
CA GLY A 38 -11.35 0.75 -33.35
C GLY A 38 -10.38 1.10 -32.20
N PHE A 39 -10.36 0.33 -31.12
CA PHE A 39 -9.41 0.49 -30.01
C PHE A 39 -8.24 -0.50 -30.15
N ILE A 40 -7.07 -0.13 -29.62
CA ILE A 40 -5.91 -1.01 -29.57
C ILE A 40 -6.25 -2.19 -28.63
N SER A 41 -6.43 -3.38 -29.19
CA SER A 41 -6.61 -4.60 -28.41
C SER A 41 -5.34 -4.95 -27.63
N ARG A 42 -5.48 -5.30 -26.35
CA ARG A 42 -4.39 -5.83 -25.49
C ARG A 42 -3.78 -7.13 -26.03
N SER A 43 -4.37 -7.77 -27.02
CA SER A 43 -3.90 -9.05 -27.56
C SER A 43 -2.90 -8.93 -28.72
N SER A 44 -2.53 -7.72 -29.15
CA SER A 44 -1.79 -7.51 -30.40
C SER A 44 -0.26 -7.49 -30.25
N PHE A 45 0.29 -7.67 -29.04
CA PHE A 45 1.73 -7.89 -28.81
C PHE A 45 1.97 -9.28 -28.22
N GLY A 46 2.53 -10.17 -29.04
CA GLY A 46 3.00 -11.47 -28.57
C GLY A 46 4.19 -11.32 -27.62
N TYR A 47 4.04 -11.86 -26.41
CA TYR A 47 5.06 -12.15 -25.40
C TYR A 47 5.63 -10.98 -24.59
N LEU A 48 4.86 -10.53 -23.60
CA LEU A 48 5.23 -10.46 -22.17
C LEU A 48 3.94 -10.21 -21.40
N ASN A 49 3.54 -11.12 -20.51
CA ASN A 49 2.47 -10.81 -19.55
C ASN A 49 2.97 -9.62 -18.72
N ASP A 50 2.31 -8.47 -18.85
CA ASP A 50 2.66 -7.26 -18.09
C ASP A 50 2.22 -7.41 -16.63
N MET A 51 2.96 -8.22 -15.88
CA MET A 51 2.67 -8.45 -14.47
C MET A 51 3.05 -7.21 -13.65
N ILE A 52 2.06 -6.67 -12.96
CA ILE A 52 2.19 -5.54 -12.05
C ILE A 52 2.46 -6.06 -10.64
N LEU A 53 3.62 -5.69 -10.10
CA LEU A 53 4.01 -6.02 -8.74
C LEU A 53 4.01 -4.76 -7.87
N SER A 54 3.49 -4.88 -6.65
CA SER A 54 3.78 -3.90 -5.60
C SER A 54 4.25 -4.57 -4.32
N ALA A 55 4.82 -3.77 -3.43
CA ALA A 55 5.33 -4.27 -2.15
C ALA A 55 4.93 -3.35 -0.99
N SER A 56 4.69 -3.94 0.18
CA SER A 56 4.37 -3.21 1.41
C SER A 56 4.91 -3.92 2.64
N GLN A 57 5.22 -3.16 3.68
CA GLN A 57 5.38 -3.72 5.02
C GLN A 57 4.04 -4.26 5.55
N PRO A 58 4.05 -5.26 6.45
CA PRO A 58 2.85 -5.85 7.04
C PRO A 58 2.31 -4.94 8.15
N TYR A 59 1.45 -3.97 7.79
CA TYR A 59 0.85 -3.06 8.78
C TYR A 59 -0.19 -3.76 9.65
N PHE A 60 -0.28 -3.36 10.93
CA PHE A 60 -1.36 -3.78 11.80
C PHE A 60 -2.65 -3.08 11.35
N ALA A 61 -3.69 -3.87 11.05
CA ALA A 61 -5.02 -3.38 10.67
C ALA A 61 -4.99 -2.24 9.63
N PRO A 62 -4.39 -2.44 8.43
CA PRO A 62 -4.04 -1.37 7.50
C PRO A 62 -5.22 -0.49 7.08
N PHE A 63 -4.94 0.71 6.60
CA PHE A 63 -5.93 1.65 6.06
C PHE A 63 -6.35 1.28 4.62
N PRO A 64 -7.50 1.78 4.10
CA PRO A 64 -8.00 1.44 2.76
C PRO A 64 -6.96 1.53 1.63
N GLY A 65 -6.17 2.61 1.57
CA GLY A 65 -5.13 2.77 0.54
C GLY A 65 -4.05 1.67 0.49
N TYR A 66 -3.88 0.88 1.55
CA TYR A 66 -3.06 -0.34 1.53
C TYR A 66 -3.64 -1.41 0.62
N PHE A 67 -4.95 -1.63 0.74
CA PHE A 67 -5.72 -2.62 0.01
C PHE A 67 -6.01 -2.16 -1.42
N PHE A 68 -6.22 -0.86 -1.64
CA PHE A 68 -6.29 -0.31 -3.00
C PHE A 68 -5.00 -0.58 -3.79
N LYS A 69 -3.84 -0.43 -3.16
CA LYS A 69 -2.56 -0.82 -3.79
C LYS A 69 -2.51 -2.29 -4.15
N ALA A 70 -2.98 -3.16 -3.25
CA ALA A 70 -3.04 -4.59 -3.51
C ALA A 70 -3.95 -4.88 -4.70
N HIS A 71 -5.17 -4.32 -4.71
CA HIS A 71 -6.14 -4.46 -5.80
C HIS A 71 -5.59 -4.08 -7.18
N LEU A 72 -4.75 -3.05 -7.27
CA LEU A 72 -4.09 -2.65 -8.52
C LEU A 72 -2.91 -3.53 -8.94
N SER A 73 -2.54 -4.53 -8.15
CA SER A 73 -1.38 -5.40 -8.40
C SER A 73 -1.83 -6.82 -8.73
N ASP A 74 -1.11 -7.50 -9.62
CA ASP A 74 -1.24 -8.95 -9.81
C ASP A 74 -0.60 -9.71 -8.65
N VAL A 75 0.54 -9.20 -8.17
CA VAL A 75 1.27 -9.73 -7.02
C VAL A 75 1.58 -8.62 -6.01
N PHE A 76 1.25 -8.88 -4.76
CA PHE A 76 1.50 -7.98 -3.63
C PHE A 76 2.46 -8.62 -2.64
N VAL A 77 3.68 -8.10 -2.60
CA VAL A 77 4.76 -8.65 -1.77
C VAL A 77 4.76 -8.04 -0.38
N ILE A 78 4.72 -8.89 0.64
CA ILE A 78 4.86 -8.50 2.04
C ILE A 78 6.35 -8.44 2.39
N LEU A 79 6.83 -7.25 2.73
CA LEU A 79 8.22 -7.00 3.11
C LEU A 79 8.45 -7.35 4.59
N ASP A 80 8.38 -8.63 4.94
CA ASP A 80 8.51 -9.14 6.30
C ASP A 80 9.97 -9.25 6.80
N GLU A 81 10.96 -9.26 5.90
CA GLU A 81 12.39 -9.29 6.26
C GLU A 81 13.09 -7.91 6.26
N VAL A 82 12.36 -6.81 6.08
CA VAL A 82 12.95 -5.48 6.29
C VAL A 82 13.10 -5.19 7.78
N GLN A 83 13.96 -4.24 8.12
CA GLN A 83 14.18 -3.82 9.50
C GLN A 83 12.89 -3.28 10.14
N PHE A 84 12.58 -3.72 11.36
CA PHE A 84 11.51 -3.14 12.16
C PHE A 84 11.87 -1.71 12.59
N PRO A 85 11.02 -0.68 12.33
CA PRO A 85 11.34 0.69 12.69
C PRO A 85 11.52 0.90 14.19
N ARG A 86 12.53 1.68 14.58
CA ARG A 86 12.82 2.00 16.00
C ARG A 86 11.75 2.90 16.65
N GLY A 87 11.09 3.75 15.85
CA GLY A 87 10.08 4.70 16.31
C GLY A 87 8.65 4.15 16.26
N THR A 88 7.69 5.08 16.26
CA THR A 88 6.27 4.77 15.98
C THR A 88 6.14 4.21 14.57
N THR A 89 5.37 3.13 14.42
CA THR A 89 5.20 2.45 13.14
C THR A 89 3.79 1.87 13.00
N TRP A 90 3.26 1.91 11.77
CA TRP A 90 2.00 1.28 11.40
C TRP A 90 2.03 -0.25 11.51
N ILE A 91 3.22 -0.84 11.62
CA ILE A 91 3.40 -2.31 11.81
C ILE A 91 2.86 -2.76 13.18
N SER A 92 2.92 -1.93 14.21
CA SER A 92 2.48 -2.30 15.58
C SER A 92 1.39 -1.39 16.14
N ARG A 93 0.93 -0.39 15.39
CA ARG A 93 -0.05 0.58 15.87
C ARG A 93 -0.91 1.09 14.73
N ASN A 94 -2.21 1.27 14.97
CA ASN A 94 -3.09 1.92 14.02
C ASN A 94 -4.22 2.71 14.69
N ARG A 95 -5.03 3.38 13.88
CA ARG A 95 -6.12 4.27 14.27
C ARG A 95 -7.46 3.68 13.89
N PHE A 96 -8.38 3.80 14.83
CA PHE A 96 -9.81 3.53 14.71
C PHE A 96 -10.57 4.78 15.13
N LYS A 97 -11.90 4.74 15.08
CA LYS A 97 -12.76 5.83 15.51
C LYS A 97 -13.52 5.48 16.78
N ASN A 98 -13.75 6.46 17.65
CA ASN A 98 -14.67 6.36 18.77
C ASN A 98 -15.38 7.71 19.00
N ASP A 99 -16.16 7.79 20.07
CA ASP A 99 -16.86 8.99 20.56
C ASP A 99 -15.93 10.19 20.83
N GLN A 100 -14.65 9.94 21.07
CA GLN A 100 -13.60 10.96 21.28
C GLN A 100 -12.81 11.29 20.00
N GLY A 101 -13.28 10.86 18.83
CA GLY A 101 -12.58 11.03 17.56
C GLY A 101 -11.66 9.84 17.25
N THR A 102 -10.35 9.97 17.48
CA THR A 102 -9.37 8.92 17.11
C THR A 102 -9.06 8.00 18.28
N LEU A 103 -9.33 6.70 18.10
CA LEU A 103 -8.91 5.63 18.98
C LEU A 103 -7.59 5.01 18.48
N TRP A 104 -6.52 5.16 19.26
CA TRP A 104 -5.25 4.51 18.96
C TRP A 104 -5.16 3.12 19.57
N MET A 105 -4.80 2.13 18.77
CA MET A 105 -4.56 0.77 19.20
C MET A 105 -3.12 0.36 18.88
N THR A 106 -2.38 -0.05 19.90
CA THR A 106 -0.98 -0.49 19.79
C THR A 106 -0.87 -1.94 20.25
N ILE A 107 -0.26 -2.80 19.43
CA ILE A 107 0.16 -4.14 19.79
C ILE A 107 1.54 -4.02 20.48
N PRO A 108 1.65 -4.29 21.79
CA PRO A 108 2.93 -4.23 22.49
C PRO A 108 3.88 -5.29 21.96
N VAL A 109 5.15 -4.92 21.80
CA VAL A 109 6.20 -5.82 21.30
C VAL A 109 7.49 -5.64 22.08
N TRP A 110 8.33 -6.66 22.05
CA TRP A 110 9.67 -6.59 22.64
C TRP A 110 10.58 -5.68 21.81
N LYS A 111 11.06 -4.58 22.41
CA LYS A 111 11.93 -3.60 21.74
C LYS A 111 13.31 -3.42 22.37
N LYS A 112 13.45 -3.67 23.68
CA LYS A 112 14.70 -3.40 24.42
C LYS A 112 15.81 -4.36 23.95
N GLY A 113 16.97 -3.81 23.57
CA GLY A 113 18.13 -4.60 23.12
C GLY A 113 18.06 -5.14 21.69
N LEU A 114 17.00 -4.84 20.92
CA LEU A 114 16.72 -5.47 19.61
C LEU A 114 16.66 -4.44 18.47
N GLY A 115 17.55 -3.44 18.48
CA GLY A 115 17.47 -2.25 17.61
C GLY A 115 17.64 -2.46 16.09
N LEU A 116 17.93 -3.69 15.66
CA LEU A 116 18.10 -4.10 14.26
C LEU A 116 17.24 -5.33 13.87
N GLN A 117 16.30 -5.75 14.73
CA GLN A 117 15.46 -6.93 14.44
C GLN A 117 14.67 -6.75 13.14
N ARG A 118 14.52 -7.83 12.38
CA ARG A 118 13.66 -7.88 11.19
C ARG A 118 12.20 -7.98 11.62
N ILE A 119 11.27 -7.54 10.76
CA ILE A 119 9.83 -7.56 11.09
C ILE A 119 9.34 -8.98 11.43
N ASN A 120 9.81 -10.01 10.71
CA ASN A 120 9.45 -11.41 10.95
C ASN A 120 10.03 -12.01 12.24
N GLU A 121 10.96 -11.31 12.92
CA GLU A 121 11.53 -11.71 14.21
C GLU A 121 10.82 -11.04 15.39
N VAL A 122 9.97 -10.04 15.14
CA VAL A 122 9.34 -9.23 16.19
C VAL A 122 8.34 -10.07 16.98
N ARG A 123 8.60 -10.23 18.27
CA ARG A 123 7.75 -10.96 19.21
C ARG A 123 6.76 -10.04 19.91
N ILE A 124 5.52 -10.52 20.07
CA ILE A 124 4.47 -9.80 20.78
C ILE A 124 4.72 -9.90 22.29
N TYR A 125 4.48 -8.79 23.00
CA TYR A 125 4.55 -8.73 24.45
C TYR A 125 3.14 -8.87 25.03
N TYR A 126 2.83 -10.04 25.58
CA TYR A 126 1.50 -10.37 26.10
C TYR A 126 1.25 -10.02 27.56
N GLU A 127 2.23 -9.48 28.29
CA GLU A 127 1.99 -9.05 29.66
C GLU A 127 0.95 -7.92 29.72
N GLY A 128 0.06 -8.00 30.69
CA GLY A 128 -1.05 -7.07 30.88
C GLY A 128 -2.36 -7.55 30.25
N ARG A 129 -3.25 -6.59 29.96
CA ARG A 129 -4.65 -6.86 29.54
C ARG A 129 -5.00 -6.20 28.21
N TRP A 130 -3.99 -5.91 27.38
CA TRP A 130 -4.19 -5.19 26.13
C TRP A 130 -5.12 -5.93 25.15
N PRO A 131 -5.13 -7.28 25.00
CA PRO A 131 -6.04 -7.92 24.06
C PRO A 131 -7.51 -7.73 24.48
N LYS A 132 -7.79 -7.93 25.79
CA LYS A 132 -9.11 -7.68 26.37
C LYS A 132 -9.52 -6.22 26.26
N LYS A 133 -8.60 -5.28 26.51
CA LYS A 133 -8.84 -3.84 26.37
C LYS A 133 -9.17 -3.48 24.93
N HIS A 134 -8.38 -3.97 23.97
CA HIS A 134 -8.55 -3.72 22.54
C HIS A 134 -9.90 -4.21 22.03
N LEU A 135 -10.26 -5.46 22.36
CA LEU A 135 -11.56 -6.01 22.02
C LEU A 135 -12.71 -5.21 22.66
N GLY A 136 -12.58 -4.84 23.94
CA GLY A 136 -13.56 -4.01 24.65
C GLY A 136 -13.73 -2.62 24.02
N SER A 137 -12.62 -1.98 23.64
CA SER A 137 -12.61 -0.69 22.95
C SER A 137 -13.28 -0.77 21.57
N LEU A 138 -13.00 -1.81 20.78
CA LEU A 138 -13.67 -2.02 19.50
C LEU A 138 -15.18 -2.25 19.67
N LYS A 139 -15.58 -3.08 20.65
CA LYS A 139 -16.99 -3.29 20.98
C LYS A 139 -17.68 -1.98 21.34
N SER A 140 -17.09 -1.17 22.23
CA SER A 140 -17.66 0.13 22.61
C SER A 140 -17.75 1.09 21.42
N ALA A 141 -16.69 1.15 20.62
CA ALA A 141 -16.58 2.05 19.48
C ALA A 141 -17.50 1.71 18.31
N TYR A 142 -17.80 0.42 18.09
CA TYR A 142 -18.47 -0.04 16.86
C TYR A 142 -19.73 -0.86 17.08
N ALA A 143 -20.21 -1.06 18.32
CA ALA A 143 -21.45 -1.82 18.58
C ALA A 143 -22.68 -1.32 17.79
N ARG A 144 -22.69 -0.04 17.40
CA ARG A 144 -23.77 0.56 16.61
C ARG A 144 -23.50 0.62 15.11
N ALA A 145 -22.35 0.14 14.64
CA ALA A 145 -22.03 0.13 13.22
C ALA A 145 -22.78 -1.03 12.54
N PRO A 146 -23.45 -0.80 11.40
CA PRO A 146 -24.40 -1.76 10.84
C PRO A 146 -23.86 -3.18 10.60
N TYR A 147 -22.56 -3.31 10.33
CA TYR A 147 -21.93 -4.59 9.98
C TYR A 147 -20.98 -5.12 11.05
N PHE A 148 -20.75 -4.40 12.16
CA PHE A 148 -19.74 -4.79 13.16
C PHE A 148 -19.98 -6.19 13.75
N HIS A 149 -21.23 -6.55 14.03
CA HIS A 149 -21.57 -7.84 14.62
C HIS A 149 -21.15 -9.03 13.73
N GLN A 150 -21.15 -8.87 12.41
CA GLN A 150 -20.72 -9.92 11.46
C GLN A 150 -19.22 -10.22 11.59
N HIS A 151 -18.41 -9.24 11.98
CA HIS A 151 -16.97 -9.36 12.11
C HIS A 151 -16.50 -9.64 13.55
N LEU A 152 -17.43 -9.60 14.52
CA LEU A 152 -17.09 -9.69 15.94
C LEU A 152 -16.45 -11.04 16.30
N GLY A 153 -16.91 -12.14 15.68
CA GLY A 153 -16.35 -13.47 15.91
C GLY A 153 -14.86 -13.53 15.58
N PHE A 154 -14.47 -13.00 14.41
CA PHE A 154 -13.07 -12.90 14.01
C PHE A 154 -12.24 -12.07 15.01
N LEU A 155 -12.75 -10.91 15.44
CA LEU A 155 -12.03 -10.08 16.41
C LEU A 155 -11.87 -10.79 17.77
N GLN A 156 -12.89 -11.53 18.22
CA GLN A 156 -12.81 -12.33 19.44
C GLN A 156 -11.74 -13.42 19.33
N GLU A 157 -11.70 -14.13 18.21
CA GLU A 157 -10.67 -15.13 17.94
C GLU A 157 -9.27 -14.51 17.88
N LEU A 158 -9.12 -13.41 17.13
CA LEU A 158 -7.86 -12.71 16.93
C LEU A 158 -7.23 -12.25 18.26
N PHE A 159 -8.03 -11.71 19.18
CA PHE A 159 -7.54 -11.24 20.47
C PHE A 159 -7.51 -12.31 21.57
N SER A 160 -8.13 -13.47 21.38
CA SER A 160 -8.10 -14.58 22.35
C SER A 160 -6.95 -15.56 22.10
N GLN A 161 -6.59 -15.79 20.83
CA GLN A 161 -5.48 -16.66 20.47
C GLN A 161 -4.16 -15.90 20.46
N GLN A 162 -3.21 -16.35 21.27
CA GLN A 162 -1.86 -15.78 21.29
C GLN A 162 -1.02 -16.39 20.17
N VAL A 163 -0.39 -15.53 19.38
CA VAL A 163 0.62 -15.92 18.38
C VAL A 163 1.94 -15.28 18.78
N GLU A 164 3.05 -15.98 18.60
CA GLU A 164 4.33 -15.49 19.12
C GLU A 164 4.79 -14.21 18.41
N ARG A 165 4.67 -14.17 17.07
CA ARG A 165 5.25 -13.12 16.24
C ARG A 165 4.21 -12.13 15.75
N LEU A 166 4.61 -10.86 15.67
CA LEU A 166 3.78 -9.77 15.18
C LEU A 166 3.37 -9.98 13.72
N ILE A 167 4.25 -10.57 12.91
CA ILE A 167 3.95 -10.86 11.51
C ILE A 167 2.75 -11.80 11.38
N ASP A 168 2.68 -12.85 12.19
CA ASP A 168 1.58 -13.82 12.14
C ASP A 168 0.25 -13.15 12.52
N PHE A 169 0.28 -12.29 13.54
CA PHE A 169 -0.87 -11.49 13.96
C PHE A 169 -1.34 -10.55 12.84
N ASN A 170 -0.42 -9.80 12.24
CA ASN A 170 -0.75 -8.85 11.17
C ASN A 170 -1.25 -9.57 9.91
N MET A 171 -0.68 -10.72 9.56
CA MET A 171 -1.11 -11.48 8.39
C MET A 171 -2.50 -12.09 8.57
N ARG A 172 -2.90 -12.49 9.79
CA ARG A 172 -4.31 -12.87 10.05
C ARG A 172 -5.26 -11.72 9.75
N VAL A 173 -4.92 -10.51 10.18
CA VAL A 173 -5.71 -9.29 9.93
C VAL A 173 -5.74 -8.93 8.45
N ILE A 174 -4.59 -8.92 7.78
CA ILE A 174 -4.47 -8.56 6.36
C ILE A 174 -5.26 -9.56 5.49
N LYS A 175 -5.12 -10.87 5.73
CA LYS A 175 -5.86 -11.90 5.00
C LYS A 175 -7.37 -11.77 5.18
N TYR A 176 -7.82 -11.56 6.42
CA TYR A 176 -9.24 -11.35 6.70
C TYR A 176 -9.81 -10.15 5.96
N LEU A 177 -9.08 -9.02 5.95
CA LEU A 177 -9.51 -7.81 5.24
C LEU A 177 -9.45 -7.98 3.72
N LEU A 178 -8.44 -8.65 3.15
CA LEU A 178 -8.39 -8.96 1.72
C LEU A 178 -9.63 -9.76 1.28
N GLU A 179 -9.98 -10.79 2.05
CA GLU A 179 -11.16 -11.62 1.79
C GLU A 179 -12.46 -10.81 1.82
N HIS A 180 -12.69 -10.02 2.87
CA HIS A 180 -13.93 -9.26 3.03
C HIS A 180 -14.00 -8.02 2.13
N LEU A 181 -12.85 -7.53 1.65
CA LEU A 181 -12.77 -6.51 0.60
C LEU A 181 -12.75 -7.15 -0.79
N GLN A 182 -12.91 -8.46 -0.93
CA GLN A 182 -12.96 -9.18 -2.22
C GLN A 182 -11.74 -8.91 -3.12
N ILE A 183 -10.56 -8.82 -2.52
CA ILE A 183 -9.30 -8.62 -3.24
C ILE A 183 -8.61 -9.97 -3.42
N GLN A 184 -8.48 -10.38 -4.68
CA GLN A 184 -7.94 -11.70 -5.06
C GLN A 184 -6.44 -11.69 -5.38
N THR A 185 -5.77 -10.55 -5.17
CA THR A 185 -4.34 -10.37 -5.46
C THR A 185 -3.49 -11.43 -4.77
N LYS A 186 -2.54 -12.00 -5.53
CA LYS A 186 -1.61 -12.99 -5.00
C LYS A 186 -0.68 -12.34 -3.97
N ILE A 187 -0.68 -12.87 -2.75
CA ILE A 187 0.24 -12.44 -1.69
C ILE A 187 1.48 -13.32 -1.71
N VAL A 188 2.66 -12.72 -1.61
CA VAL A 188 3.96 -13.41 -1.50
C VAL A 188 4.77 -12.79 -0.38
N MET A 189 5.44 -13.59 0.45
CA MET A 189 6.30 -13.06 1.51
C MET A 189 7.71 -12.82 0.97
N LEU A 190 8.38 -11.75 1.38
CA LEU A 190 9.76 -11.49 0.99
C LEU A 190 10.69 -12.62 1.47
N SER A 191 10.45 -13.14 2.67
CA SER A 191 11.20 -14.27 3.23
C SER A 191 11.17 -15.54 2.39
N GLU A 192 10.11 -15.75 1.59
CA GLU A 192 9.98 -16.89 0.68
C GLU A 192 10.87 -16.74 -0.58
N LEU A 193 11.31 -15.52 -0.91
CA LEU A 193 12.05 -15.22 -2.14
C LEU A 193 13.58 -15.36 -2.00
N GLN A 194 14.08 -15.47 -0.76
CA GLN A 194 15.51 -15.60 -0.43
C GLN A 194 16.37 -14.50 -1.09
N ILE A 195 15.92 -13.24 -0.97
CA ILE A 195 16.59 -12.07 -1.57
C ILE A 195 17.37 -11.30 -0.49
N ASN A 196 18.70 -11.29 -0.62
CA ASN A 196 19.61 -10.64 0.34
C ASN A 196 19.91 -9.16 0.04
N GLU A 197 19.29 -8.58 -1.00
CA GLU A 197 19.48 -7.17 -1.36
C GLU A 197 18.73 -6.22 -0.43
N THR A 198 18.98 -4.91 -0.51
CA THR A 198 18.25 -3.87 0.24
C THR A 198 17.79 -2.71 -0.68
N GLY A 199 16.88 -1.87 -0.19
CA GLY A 199 16.43 -0.66 -0.90
C GLY A 199 15.91 -0.93 -2.32
N ASN A 200 16.27 -0.08 -3.28
CA ASN A 200 15.87 -0.20 -4.69
C ASN A 200 16.32 -1.52 -5.33
N LYS A 201 17.54 -1.99 -5.04
CA LYS A 201 18.05 -3.28 -5.55
C LYS A 201 17.18 -4.46 -5.15
N ARG A 202 16.66 -4.45 -3.91
CA ARG A 202 15.71 -5.47 -3.43
C ARG A 202 14.44 -5.48 -4.28
N LEU A 203 13.83 -4.31 -4.49
CA LEU A 203 12.58 -4.19 -5.25
C LEU A 203 12.76 -4.68 -6.69
N ILE A 204 13.86 -4.31 -7.34
CA ILE A 204 14.22 -4.80 -8.67
C ILE A 204 14.38 -6.33 -8.67
N LYS A 205 15.13 -6.89 -7.70
CA LYS A 205 15.34 -8.34 -7.63
C LYS A 205 14.05 -9.11 -7.39
N ILE A 206 13.12 -8.55 -6.61
CA ILE A 206 11.77 -9.10 -6.42
C ILE A 206 11.03 -9.14 -7.76
N CYS A 207 11.02 -8.03 -8.51
CA CYS A 207 10.38 -7.97 -9.82
C CYS A 207 10.96 -9.01 -10.78
N LYS A 208 12.30 -9.08 -10.91
CA LYS A 208 12.95 -10.07 -11.78
C LYS A 208 12.69 -11.52 -11.34
N ARG A 209 12.64 -11.79 -10.03
CA ARG A 209 12.36 -13.13 -9.48
C ARG A 209 10.95 -13.60 -9.82
N LEU A 210 9.99 -12.69 -9.82
CA LEU A 210 8.57 -12.99 -10.03
C LEU A 210 8.11 -12.75 -11.47
N GLY A 211 8.98 -12.25 -12.35
CA GLY A 211 8.68 -11.99 -13.76
C GLY A 211 7.84 -10.74 -13.98
N ALA A 212 7.89 -9.77 -13.07
CA ALA A 212 7.16 -8.51 -13.20
C ALA A 212 7.91 -7.50 -14.09
N SER A 213 7.21 -6.95 -15.08
CA SER A 213 7.69 -5.84 -15.93
C SER A 213 7.36 -4.46 -15.36
N GLN A 214 6.45 -4.40 -14.37
CA GLN A 214 5.98 -3.15 -13.77
C GLN A 214 6.05 -3.21 -12.24
N PHE A 215 6.52 -2.12 -11.64
CA PHE A 215 6.50 -1.91 -10.20
C PHE A 215 5.56 -0.76 -9.83
N LEU A 216 4.46 -1.07 -9.15
CA LEU A 216 3.47 -0.10 -8.72
C LEU A 216 3.83 0.49 -7.35
N ALA A 217 3.96 1.82 -7.31
CA ALA A 217 4.28 2.59 -6.11
C ALA A 217 3.28 3.72 -5.86
N GLN A 218 3.12 4.11 -4.60
CA GLN A 218 2.39 5.35 -4.28
C GLN A 218 3.20 6.55 -4.75
N ALA A 219 2.53 7.61 -5.25
CA ALA A 219 3.20 8.82 -5.74
C ALA A 219 4.14 9.46 -4.70
N SER A 220 3.81 9.36 -3.41
CA SER A 220 4.65 9.85 -2.30
C SER A 220 5.98 9.11 -2.16
N ALA A 221 6.08 7.89 -2.70
CA ALA A 221 7.28 7.07 -2.66
C ALA A 221 8.31 7.46 -3.74
N LYS A 222 7.93 8.28 -4.74
CA LYS A 222 8.78 8.65 -5.88
C LYS A 222 10.17 9.13 -5.48
N LYS A 223 10.28 9.94 -4.42
CA LYS A 223 11.56 10.48 -3.93
C LYS A 223 12.52 9.44 -3.32
N TYR A 224 12.04 8.22 -3.06
CA TYR A 224 12.84 7.12 -2.51
C TYR A 224 13.19 6.07 -3.56
N LEU A 225 12.65 6.20 -4.79
CA LEU A 225 12.84 5.25 -5.87
C LEU A 225 13.85 5.79 -6.89
N ASP A 226 14.80 4.95 -7.27
CA ASP A 226 15.76 5.26 -8.33
C ASP A 226 15.19 4.80 -9.68
N LEU A 227 14.51 5.70 -10.38
CA LEU A 227 13.84 5.39 -11.66
C LEU A 227 14.80 4.86 -12.72
N ARG A 228 16.05 5.34 -12.75
CA ARG A 228 17.05 4.91 -13.73
C ARG A 228 17.47 3.47 -13.47
N MET A 229 17.64 3.10 -12.21
CA MET A 229 18.01 1.73 -11.81
C MET A 229 16.94 0.70 -12.23
N PHE A 230 15.65 1.05 -12.13
CA PHE A 230 14.55 0.19 -12.59
C PHE A 230 14.52 0.11 -14.13
N GLN A 231 14.63 1.25 -14.81
CA GLN A 231 14.61 1.32 -16.27
C GLN A 231 15.74 0.51 -16.91
N GLN A 232 16.96 0.54 -16.34
CA GLN A 232 18.10 -0.25 -16.80
C GLN A 232 17.86 -1.76 -16.77
N GLU A 233 16.95 -2.19 -15.89
CA GLU A 233 16.60 -3.60 -15.70
C GLU A 233 15.30 -3.99 -16.44
N GLY A 234 14.78 -3.09 -17.28
CA GLY A 234 13.57 -3.30 -18.07
C GLY A 234 12.28 -3.25 -17.23
N ILE A 235 12.29 -2.58 -16.08
CA ILE A 235 11.13 -2.47 -15.19
C ILE A 235 10.60 -1.04 -15.22
N THR A 236 9.32 -0.88 -15.56
CA THR A 236 8.63 0.42 -15.50
C THR A 236 8.08 0.66 -14.11
N ILE A 237 8.18 1.89 -13.59
CA ILE A 237 7.53 2.26 -12.33
C ILE A 237 6.23 3.01 -12.63
N GLU A 238 5.11 2.45 -12.17
CA GLU A 238 3.79 3.05 -12.20
C GLU A 238 3.52 3.75 -10.87
N PHE A 239 3.00 4.99 -10.92
CA PHE A 239 2.67 5.75 -9.73
C PHE A 239 1.16 5.98 -9.63
N PHE A 240 0.59 5.64 -8.47
CA PHE A 240 -0.82 5.94 -8.18
C PHE A 240 -0.96 6.84 -6.95
N LYS A 241 -2.09 7.54 -6.86
CA LYS A 241 -2.52 8.24 -5.64
C LYS A 241 -3.60 7.39 -4.98
N PRO A 242 -3.43 6.97 -3.72
CA PRO A 242 -4.49 6.25 -3.03
C PRO A 242 -5.76 7.11 -2.96
N PRO A 243 -6.93 6.52 -3.21
CA PRO A 243 -8.19 7.20 -2.98
C PRO A 243 -8.34 7.53 -1.49
N SER A 244 -9.14 8.55 -1.21
CA SER A 244 -9.53 8.89 0.16
C SER A 244 -11.04 8.78 0.27
N PRO A 245 -11.58 7.55 0.18
CA PRO A 245 -13.01 7.35 0.05
C PRO A 245 -13.72 7.93 1.28
N VAL A 246 -14.73 8.76 1.01
CA VAL A 246 -15.61 9.29 2.05
C VAL A 246 -16.80 8.36 2.18
N TYR A 247 -17.05 7.89 3.39
CA TYR A 247 -18.12 6.94 3.68
C TYR A 247 -18.75 7.25 5.05
N PRO A 248 -19.97 6.76 5.32
CA PRO A 248 -20.59 6.92 6.63
C PRO A 248 -19.70 6.35 7.73
N GLN A 249 -19.44 7.15 8.76
CA GLN A 249 -18.74 6.72 9.96
C GLN A 249 -19.61 7.04 11.17
N LEU A 250 -19.51 6.24 12.23
CA LEU A 250 -20.02 6.63 13.54
C LEU A 250 -19.32 7.91 14.06
N TRP A 251 -19.90 8.50 15.11
CA TRP A 251 -19.25 9.57 15.90
C TRP A 251 -19.05 10.91 15.17
N GLY A 252 -19.92 11.24 14.22
CA GLY A 252 -19.95 12.55 13.55
C GLY A 252 -18.94 12.66 12.41
N ASN A 253 -18.20 13.78 12.37
CA ASN A 253 -17.35 14.17 11.24
C ASN A 253 -16.42 13.06 10.74
N PHE A 254 -16.29 12.95 9.42
CA PHE A 254 -15.45 11.96 8.77
C PHE A 254 -13.96 12.12 9.14
N LEU A 255 -13.28 11.00 9.41
CA LEU A 255 -11.84 10.93 9.63
C LEU A 255 -11.17 10.06 8.56
N PRO A 256 -10.23 10.60 7.77
CA PRO A 256 -9.54 9.84 6.74
C PRO A 256 -8.44 8.94 7.31
N ASN A 257 -8.07 7.91 6.53
CA ASN A 257 -6.93 7.02 6.79
C ASN A 257 -7.01 6.28 8.14
N LEU A 258 -8.23 5.92 8.59
CA LEU A 258 -8.43 4.93 9.65
C LEU A 258 -8.16 3.53 9.11
N SER A 259 -8.11 2.53 10.00
CA SER A 259 -8.10 1.13 9.63
C SER A 259 -9.24 0.79 8.64
N ALA A 260 -8.99 -0.08 7.68
CA ALA A 260 -10.01 -0.58 6.76
C ALA A 260 -11.15 -1.33 7.47
N PHE A 261 -10.94 -1.77 8.71
CA PHE A 261 -12.03 -2.23 9.58
C PHE A 261 -13.09 -1.16 9.81
N ASP A 262 -12.73 0.13 9.91
CA ASP A 262 -13.71 1.21 10.06
C ASP A 262 -14.65 1.25 8.84
N LEU A 263 -14.10 1.19 7.63
CA LEU A 263 -14.86 1.08 6.39
C LEU A 263 -15.72 -0.19 6.39
N LEU A 264 -15.14 -1.34 6.75
CA LEU A 264 -15.84 -2.62 6.75
C LEU A 264 -17.01 -2.64 7.74
N PHE A 265 -16.83 -2.15 8.96
CA PHE A 265 -17.87 -2.15 9.99
C PHE A 265 -19.04 -1.22 9.66
N ASN A 266 -18.78 -0.12 8.95
CA ASN A 266 -19.82 0.84 8.58
C ASN A 266 -20.50 0.52 7.24
N CYS A 267 -19.79 -0.10 6.29
CA CYS A 267 -20.28 -0.24 4.91
C CYS A 267 -20.42 -1.69 4.43
N GLY A 268 -19.84 -2.67 5.12
CA GLY A 268 -20.03 -4.09 4.86
C GLY A 268 -19.75 -4.47 3.39
N PRO A 269 -20.69 -5.10 2.67
CA PRO A 269 -20.49 -5.51 1.28
C PRO A 269 -20.14 -4.36 0.32
N LYS A 270 -20.54 -3.12 0.60
CA LYS A 270 -20.20 -1.95 -0.24
C LYS A 270 -18.76 -1.48 -0.07
N SER A 271 -18.01 -2.04 0.89
CA SER A 271 -16.64 -1.60 1.18
C SER A 271 -15.68 -1.81 0.00
N HIS A 272 -15.89 -2.85 -0.82
CA HIS A 272 -15.09 -3.05 -2.04
C HIS A 272 -15.31 -1.89 -3.03
N ASP A 273 -16.55 -1.63 -3.41
CA ASP A 273 -16.88 -0.58 -4.38
C ASP A 273 -16.36 0.78 -3.91
N ILE A 274 -16.64 1.13 -2.64
CA ILE A 274 -16.16 2.38 -2.03
C ILE A 274 -14.63 2.49 -2.08
N LEU A 275 -13.92 1.38 -1.85
CA LEU A 275 -12.46 1.34 -1.89
C LEU A 275 -11.92 1.65 -3.29
N ILE A 276 -12.56 1.12 -4.35
CA ILE A 276 -12.03 1.21 -5.72
C ILE A 276 -12.54 2.43 -6.50
N THR A 277 -13.70 2.99 -6.15
CA THR A 277 -14.28 4.16 -6.86
C THR A 277 -13.98 5.51 -6.21
N GLY A 278 -13.53 5.52 -4.95
CA GLY A 278 -13.40 6.73 -4.12
C GLY A 278 -12.10 7.50 -4.28
#